data_AF-A0A929VSX3-F1
#
_entry.id   AF-A0A929VSX3-F1
#
_cell.length_a   1.000
_cell.length_b   1.000
_cell.length_c   1.000
_cell.angle_alpha   90.00
_cell.angle_beta   90.00
_cell.angle_gamma   90.00
#
_symmetry.space_group_name_H-M   'P 1'
#
loop_
_entity.id
_entity.type
_entity.pdbx_description
1 polymer ?
#
loop_
_entity_poly.entity_id
_entity_poly.type
_entity_poly.pdbx_seq_one_letter_code
_entity_poly.pdbx_strand_id
1 'polypeptide(L)'
;MYIENEKFKTNLITVYFKRPLLREQVTKNAILPYVLMSSTKNYKTPIELENKMQELYSSKVNASISKMGEKQIVSFRLSFVSDRYLKEKITKQAVELLKEIIFNPNIV
;
A
#
# COMPACT_ATOMS: atom_id res chain seq x y z
N MET A 1 -9.41 -4.42 11.24
CA MET A 1 -10.67 -5.15 11.02
C MET A 1 -10.38 -6.24 10.02
N TYR A 2 -10.65 -7.49 10.37
CA TYR A 2 -10.58 -8.61 9.45
C TYR A 2 -12.00 -8.98 9.04
N ILE A 3 -12.21 -9.19 7.74
CA ILE A 3 -13.49 -9.60 7.18
C ILE A 3 -13.20 -10.79 6.30
N GLU A 4 -13.68 -11.95 6.71
CA GLU A 4 -13.59 -13.16 5.90
C GLU A 4 -14.65 -13.11 4.79
N ASN A 5 -14.23 -13.41 3.57
CA ASN A 5 -15.12 -13.46 2.43
C ASN A 5 -14.60 -14.49 1.43
N GLU A 6 -15.48 -15.41 1.00
CA GLU A 6 -15.13 -16.47 0.05
C GLU A 6 -15.51 -16.14 -1.40
N LYS A 7 -16.28 -15.07 -1.61
CA LYS A 7 -16.75 -14.66 -2.93
C LYS A 7 -15.62 -14.13 -3.81
N PHE A 8 -14.56 -13.57 -3.21
CA PHE A 8 -13.48 -12.92 -3.94
C PHE A 8 -12.25 -13.83 -4.08
N LYS A 9 -11.69 -13.84 -5.30
CA LYS A 9 -10.43 -14.56 -5.59
C LYS A 9 -9.18 -13.82 -5.10
N THR A 10 -9.35 -12.57 -4.67
CA THR A 10 -8.27 -11.70 -4.22
C THR A 10 -8.48 -11.28 -2.77
N ASN A 11 -7.38 -11.12 -2.05
CA ASN A 11 -7.33 -10.52 -0.73
C ASN A 11 -7.05 -9.03 -0.87
N LEU A 12 -7.65 -8.24 0.04
CA LEU A 12 -7.50 -6.79 0.08
C LEU A 12 -7.05 -6.37 1.46
N ILE A 13 -5.93 -5.66 1.53
CA ILE A 13 -5.42 -5.05 2.76
C ILE A 13 -5.44 -3.54 2.56
N THR A 14 -6.03 -2.81 3.50
CA THR A 14 -6.01 -1.34 3.48
C THR A 14 -5.55 -0.79 4.82
N VAL A 15 -4.56 0.08 4.80
CA VAL A 15 -4.02 0.79 5.96
C VAL A 15 -4.47 2.25 5.87
N TYR A 16 -5.07 2.76 6.94
CA TYR A 16 -5.56 4.13 7.02
C TYR A 16 -4.78 4.93 8.07
N PHE A 17 -4.13 6.00 7.63
CA PHE A 17 -3.52 7.01 8.48
C PHE A 17 -4.46 8.21 8.58
N LYS A 18 -4.98 8.46 9.77
CA LYS A 18 -5.90 9.57 10.04
C LYS A 18 -5.13 10.69 10.75
N ARG A 19 -5.18 11.90 10.21
CA ARG A 19 -4.60 13.10 10.84
C ARG A 19 -5.56 14.27 10.81
N PRO A 20 -5.45 15.24 11.73
CA PRO A 20 -6.20 16.50 11.65
C PRO A 20 -5.90 17.24 10.34
N LEU A 21 -6.91 17.88 9.76
CA LEU A 21 -6.77 18.69 8.55
C LEU A 21 -6.20 20.07 8.92
N LEU A 22 -4.88 20.15 9.01
CA LEU A 22 -4.16 21.40 9.26
C LEU A 22 -3.67 21.99 7.93
N ARG A 23 -3.97 23.27 7.67
CA ARG A 23 -3.63 23.97 6.41
C ARG A 23 -2.13 23.93 6.11
N GLU A 24 -1.29 23.95 7.13
CA GLU A 24 0.17 23.88 7.00
C GLU A 24 0.69 22.49 6.60
N GLN A 25 -0.06 21.43 6.90
CA GLN A 25 0.35 20.04 6.71
C GLN A 25 -0.36 19.35 5.55
N VAL A 26 -1.51 19.88 5.11
CA VAL A 26 -2.37 19.25 4.10
C VAL A 26 -1.62 18.96 2.80
N THR A 27 -0.79 19.89 2.33
CA THR A 27 -0.01 19.76 1.10
C THR A 27 1.06 18.69 1.24
N LYS A 28 1.79 18.67 2.36
CA LYS A 28 2.82 17.65 2.64
C LYS A 28 2.21 16.26 2.68
N ASN A 29 1.10 16.12 3.40
CA ASN A 29 0.37 14.86 3.50
C ASN A 29 -0.26 14.41 2.17
N ALA A 30 -0.57 15.35 1.27
CA ALA A 30 -1.12 15.04 -0.05
C ALA A 30 -0.06 14.53 -1.04
N ILE A 31 1.20 14.96 -0.90
CA ILE A 31 2.29 14.51 -1.78
C ILE A 31 2.96 13.24 -1.23
N LEU A 32 3.03 13.11 0.10
CA LEU A 32 3.67 11.99 0.80
C LEU A 32 3.37 10.60 0.22
N PRO A 33 2.12 10.15 0.04
CA PRO A 33 1.86 8.80 -0.47
C PRO A 33 2.42 8.54 -1.87
N TYR A 34 2.46 9.56 -2.73
CA TYR A 34 3.04 9.43 -4.08
C TYR A 34 4.55 9.30 -4.03
N VAL A 35 5.21 9.99 -3.08
CA VAL A 35 6.66 9.82 -2.84
C VAL A 35 6.95 8.43 -2.31
N LEU A 36 6.19 7.96 -1.32
CA LEU A 36 6.37 6.64 -0.71
C LEU A 36 6.17 5.49 -1.71
N MET A 37 5.30 5.67 -2.70
CA MET A 37 5.09 4.69 -3.77
C MET A 37 6.14 4.72 -4.89
N SER A 38 7.05 5.70 -4.91
CA SER A 38 8.03 5.83 -6.00
C SER A 38 9.19 4.85 -5.86
N SER A 39 9.70 4.69 -4.64
CA SER A 39 10.84 3.82 -4.34
C SER A 39 10.93 3.56 -2.83
N THR A 40 11.56 2.45 -2.50
CA THR A 40 11.83 2.00 -1.13
C THR A 40 13.30 1.67 -0.98
N LYS A 41 13.78 1.48 0.26
CA LYS A 41 15.20 1.17 0.51
C LYS A 41 15.66 -0.10 -0.21
N ASN A 42 14.79 -1.11 -0.27
CA ASN A 42 15.08 -2.37 -0.95
C ASN A 42 14.72 -2.37 -2.45
N TYR A 43 13.76 -1.54 -2.88
CA TYR A 43 13.37 -1.36 -4.28
C TYR A 43 13.57 0.11 -4.68
N LYS A 44 14.79 0.44 -5.11
CA LYS A 44 15.27 1.81 -5.31
C LYS A 44 14.72 2.46 -6.58
N THR A 45 14.20 1.67 -7.51
CA THR A 45 13.56 2.18 -8.73
C THR A 45 12.09 1.78 -8.80
N PRO A 46 11.23 2.57 -9.48
CA PRO A 46 9.84 2.17 -9.74
C PRO A 46 9.74 0.82 -10.46
N ILE A 47 10.71 0.52 -11.32
CA ILE A 47 10.78 -0.74 -12.07
C ILE A 47 11.01 -1.92 -11.13
N GLU A 48 11.91 -1.81 -10.14
CA GLU A 48 12.13 -2.85 -9.15
C GLU A 48 10.89 -3.11 -8.29
N LEU A 49 10.16 -2.04 -7.95
CA LEU A 49 8.93 -2.16 -7.19
C LEU A 49 7.82 -2.85 -8.01
N GLU A 50 7.69 -2.48 -9.28
CA GLU A 50 6.74 -3.10 -10.21
C GLU A 50 7.08 -4.58 -10.47
N ASN A 51 8.36 -4.90 -10.66
CA ASN A 51 8.83 -6.28 -10.79
C ASN A 51 8.45 -7.10 -9.56
N LYS A 52 8.62 -6.55 -8.35
CA LYS A 52 8.20 -7.25 -7.14
C LYS A 52 6.69 -7.46 -7.07
N MET A 53 5.91 -6.48 -7.52
CA MET A 53 4.45 -6.63 -7.60
C MET A 53 4.04 -7.71 -8.61
N GLN A 54 4.75 -7.85 -9.73
CA GLN A 54 4.55 -8.90 -10.72
C GLN A 54 4.91 -10.29 -10.18
N GLU A 55 6.02 -10.43 -9.45
CA GLU A 55 6.38 -11.68 -8.75
C GLU A 55 5.28 -12.13 -7.79
N LEU A 56 4.60 -11.18 -7.14
CA LEU A 56 3.45 -11.45 -6.28
C LEU A 56 2.14 -11.59 -7.07
N TYR A 57 2.22 -12.28 -8.22
CA TYR A 57 1.09 -12.58 -9.11
C TYR A 57 0.36 -11.31 -9.58
N SER A 58 1.12 -10.31 -10.00
CA SER A 58 0.61 -9.00 -10.44
C SER A 58 -0.28 -8.34 -9.37
N SER A 59 0.20 -8.39 -8.13
CA SER A 59 -0.39 -7.63 -7.02
C SER A 59 -0.42 -6.12 -7.33
N LYS A 60 -1.33 -5.39 -6.71
CA LYS A 60 -1.48 -3.95 -6.92
C LYS A 60 -1.46 -3.21 -5.60
N VAL A 61 -0.52 -2.27 -5.46
CA VAL A 61 -0.52 -1.29 -4.38
C VAL A 61 -0.96 0.06 -4.93
N ASN A 62 -1.89 0.70 -4.23
CA ASN A 62 -2.34 2.05 -4.53
C ASN A 62 -2.36 2.87 -3.25
N ALA A 63 -2.08 4.17 -3.36
CA ALA A 63 -2.27 5.11 -2.28
C ALA A 63 -3.28 6.17 -2.68
N SER A 64 -4.09 6.61 -1.74
CA SER A 64 -5.09 7.65 -1.95
C SER A 64 -5.22 8.54 -0.74
N ILE A 65 -5.64 9.78 -0.97
CA ILE A 65 -5.95 10.75 0.09
C ILE A 65 -7.42 11.10 0.00
N SER A 66 -8.10 11.11 1.14
CA SER A 66 -9.46 11.61 1.26
C SER A 66 -9.60 12.56 2.45
N LYS A 67 -10.58 13.46 2.36
CA LYS A 67 -10.98 14.34 3.46
C LYS A 67 -12.28 13.80 4.04
N MET A 68 -12.33 13.64 5.36
CA MET A 68 -13.54 13.24 6.07
C MET A 68 -13.74 14.16 7.27
N GLY A 69 -14.66 15.13 7.13
CA GLY A 69 -14.83 16.22 8.09
C GLY A 69 -13.55 17.05 8.23
N GLU A 70 -13.07 17.18 9.47
CA GLU A 70 -11.82 17.87 9.82
C GLU A 70 -10.59 16.96 9.83
N LYS A 71 -10.69 15.78 9.21
CA LYS A 71 -9.58 14.81 9.13
C LYS A 71 -9.15 14.59 7.69
N GLN A 72 -7.84 14.51 7.50
CA GLN A 72 -7.22 13.98 6.29
C GLN A 72 -6.92 12.50 6.52
N ILE A 73 -7.30 11.66 5.57
CA ILE A 73 -7.09 10.22 5.59
C ILE A 73 -6.17 9.87 4.43
N VAL A 74 -4.97 9.38 4.74
CA VAL A 74 -4.08 8.76 3.76
C VAL A 74 -4.30 7.27 3.85
N SER A 75 -4.55 6.61 2.73
CA SER A 75 -4.80 5.17 2.69
C SER A 75 -3.92 4.45 1.69
N PHE A 76 -3.30 3.36 2.12
CA PHE A 76 -2.57 2.43 1.26
C PHE A 76 -3.37 1.15 1.10
N ARG A 77 -3.62 0.75 -0.14
CA ARG A 77 -4.44 -0.39 -0.50
C ARG A 77 -3.59 -1.37 -1.30
N LEU A 78 -3.45 -2.58 -0.78
CA LEU A 78 -2.80 -3.70 -1.42
C LEU A 78 -3.86 -4.75 -1.80
N SER A 79 -3.91 -5.12 -3.07
CA SER A 79 -4.73 -6.23 -3.59
C SER A 79 -3.81 -7.31 -4.17
N PHE A 80 -4.02 -8.55 -3.77
CA PHE A 80 -3.23 -9.70 -4.24
C PHE A 80 -4.12 -10.95 -4.34
N VAL A 81 -3.68 -11.96 -5.09
CA VAL A 81 -4.43 -13.21 -5.25
C VAL A 81 -4.47 -13.95 -3.91
N SER A 82 -5.62 -14.55 -3.57
CA SER A 82 -5.74 -15.30 -2.32
C SER A 82 -4.92 -16.59 -2.39
N ASP A 83 -4.20 -16.90 -1.30
CA ASP A 83 -3.38 -18.12 -1.19
C ASP A 83 -4.19 -19.40 -1.50
N ARG A 84 -5.52 -19.38 -1.36
CA ARG A 84 -6.42 -20.49 -1.73
C ARG A 84 -6.36 -20.87 -3.21
N TYR A 85 -5.96 -19.96 -4.08
CA TYR A 85 -5.87 -20.18 -5.54
C TYR A 85 -4.44 -20.39 -6.02
N LEU A 86 -3.47 -20.41 -5.10
CA LEU A 86 -2.04 -20.53 -5.38
C LEU A 86 -1.47 -21.78 -4.72
N LYS A 87 -0.38 -22.29 -5.30
CA LYS A 87 0.36 -23.42 -4.71
C LYS A 87 1.30 -22.98 -3.58
N GLU A 88 1.51 -21.68 -3.44
CA GLU A 88 2.39 -21.06 -2.46
C GLU A 88 1.63 -20.01 -1.63
N LYS A 89 2.16 -19.68 -0.44
CA LYS A 89 1.58 -18.67 0.44
C LYS A 89 2.25 -17.32 0.19
N ILE A 90 1.55 -16.41 -0.49
CA ILE A 90 2.09 -15.09 -0.84
C ILE A 90 1.67 -13.99 0.14
N THR A 91 0.69 -14.24 1.00
CA THR A 91 0.17 -13.25 1.96
C THR A 91 1.28 -12.57 2.78
N LYS A 92 2.26 -13.35 3.27
CA LYS A 92 3.37 -12.79 4.07
C LYS A 92 4.24 -11.83 3.26
N GLN A 93 4.62 -12.23 2.04
CA GLN A 93 5.44 -11.40 1.16
C GLN A 93 4.70 -10.12 0.73
N ALA A 94 3.39 -10.23 0.48
CA ALA A 94 2.55 -9.09 0.13
C ALA A 94 2.48 -8.08 1.29
N VAL A 95 2.33 -8.55 2.54
CA VAL A 95 2.38 -7.70 3.74
C VAL A 95 3.76 -7.08 3.93
N GLU A 96 4.83 -7.82 3.69
CA GLU A 96 6.21 -7.29 3.74
C GLU A 96 6.43 -6.19 2.69
N LEU A 97 5.93 -6.35 1.47
CA LEU A 97 5.98 -5.30 0.45
C LEU A 97 5.24 -4.03 0.91
N LEU A 98 4.03 -4.18 1.46
CA LEU A 98 3.28 -3.05 1.98
C LEU A 98 4.00 -2.34 3.13
N LYS A 99 4.62 -3.12 4.03
CA LYS A 99 5.45 -2.58 5.12
C LYS A 99 6.64 -1.81 4.56
N GLU A 100 7.31 -2.34 3.54
CA GLU A 100 8.47 -1.71 2.93
C GLU A 100 8.12 -0.35 2.31
N ILE A 101 7.00 -0.27 1.58
CA ILE A 101 6.48 0.97 0.99
C ILE A 101 6.17 2.03 2.06
N ILE A 102 5.56 1.62 3.17
CA ILE A 102 5.09 2.55 4.20
C ILE A 102 6.23 3.01 5.13
N PHE A 103 7.10 2.10 5.54
CA PHE A 103 8.05 2.33 6.64
C PHE A 103 9.51 2.46 6.19
N ASN A 104 9.85 2.03 4.97
CA ASN A 104 11.21 2.08 4.45
C ASN A 104 11.28 2.82 3.11
N PRO A 105 10.79 4.07 3.00
CA PRO A 105 10.92 4.82 1.76
C PRO A 105 12.37 5.17 1.46
N ASN A 106 12.69 5.24 0.17
CA ASN A 106 13.97 5.75 -0.29
C ASN A 106 13.84 7.26 -0.50
N ILE A 107 14.03 8.02 0.58
CA ILE A 107 14.11 9.48 0.54
C ILE A 107 15.58 9.83 0.38
N VAL A 108 15.97 10.18 -0.85
CA VAL A 108 17.31 10.72 -1.17
C VAL A 108 17.22 12.23 -1.22
#